data_AF-A0A7S9LML5-F1
#
_entry.id   AF-A0A7S9LML5-F1
#
_cell.length_a   1.000
_cell.length_b   1.000
_cell.length_c   1.000
_cell.angle_alpha   90.00
_cell.angle_beta   90.00
_cell.angle_gamma   90.00
#
_symmetry.space_group_name_H-M   'P 1'
#
loop_
_entity.id
_entity.type
_entity.pdbx_description
1 polymer ?
#
loop_
_entity_poly.entity_id
_entity_poly.type
_entity_poly.pdbx_seq_one_letter_code
_entity_poly.pdbx_strand_id
1 'polypeptide(L)'
;MVQVNTRSVPRRLPIRPVFARHSRARSAKECAAAAAEIASFLRQQLPAKWLVEGTEAFNFELAKLVDGFEAITPTAFPSDPPDLALDELNDQLASLLDWVDDAGIQIVS
;
A
#
# COMPACT_ATOMS: atom_id res chain seq x y z
N MET A 1 -21.37 27.32 4.87
CA MET A 1 -20.45 26.71 5.85
C MET A 1 -20.37 25.23 5.54
N VAL A 2 -19.33 24.79 4.84
CA VAL A 2 -19.11 23.35 4.63
C VAL A 2 -18.40 22.85 5.87
N GLN A 3 -19.10 22.07 6.70
CA GLN A 3 -18.45 21.32 7.78
C GLN A 3 -17.54 20.28 7.11
N VAL A 4 -16.25 20.59 7.04
CA VAL A 4 -15.21 19.60 6.73
C VAL A 4 -15.32 18.54 7.80
N ASN A 5 -15.89 17.40 7.44
CA ASN A 5 -16.13 16.29 8.35
C ASN A 5 -14.77 15.62 8.60
N THR A 6 -13.97 16.18 9.51
CA THR A 6 -12.67 15.69 9.97
C THR A 6 -12.84 14.41 10.80
N ARG A 7 -13.53 13.40 10.26
CA ARG A 7 -13.66 12.08 10.87
C ARG A 7 -12.40 11.26 10.58
N SER A 8 -11.40 11.58 11.40
CA SER A 8 -10.16 10.88 11.75
C SER A 8 -9.57 9.98 10.68
N VAL A 9 -8.70 10.58 9.87
CA VAL A 9 -7.56 9.87 9.28
C VAL A 9 -6.88 9.04 10.37
N PRO A 10 -6.64 7.73 10.17
CA PRO A 10 -5.87 6.94 11.12
C PRO A 10 -4.52 7.63 11.30
N ARG A 11 -4.27 8.18 12.48
CA ARG A 11 -3.04 8.93 12.77
C ARG A 11 -1.81 8.01 12.87
N ARG A 12 -2.03 6.69 12.86
CA ARG A 12 -1.00 5.69 13.04
C ARG A 12 -1.26 4.49 12.13
N LEU A 13 -0.21 4.01 11.47
CA LEU A 13 -0.22 2.82 10.64
C LEU A 13 0.86 1.83 11.12
N PRO A 14 0.49 0.70 11.75
CA PRO A 14 1.45 -0.26 12.32
C PRO A 14 2.07 -1.18 11.25
N ILE A 15 2.60 -0.62 10.17
CA ILE A 15 3.03 -1.39 8.98
C ILE A 15 4.48 -1.88 9.05
N ARG A 16 5.29 -1.37 9.99
CA ARG A 16 6.71 -1.78 10.13
C ARG A 16 6.92 -3.29 10.22
N PRO A 17 6.11 -4.06 10.97
CA PRO A 17 6.28 -5.52 11.04
C PRO A 17 6.09 -6.21 9.69
N VAL A 18 5.20 -5.69 8.84
CA VAL A 18 4.96 -6.20 7.47
C VAL A 18 6.20 -5.96 6.62
N PHE A 19 6.74 -4.73 6.62
CA PHE A 19 7.99 -4.42 5.92
C PHE A 19 9.17 -5.26 6.39
N ALA A 20 9.31 -5.44 7.70
CA ALA A 20 10.42 -6.21 8.28
C ALA A 20 10.39 -7.68 7.81
N ARG A 21 9.20 -8.29 7.72
CA ARG A 21 9.02 -9.68 7.26
C ARG A 21 9.50 -9.89 5.82
N HIS A 22 9.35 -8.87 4.98
CA HIS A 22 9.65 -8.92 3.55
C HIS A 22 10.95 -8.23 3.16
N SER A 23 11.73 -7.74 4.13
CA SER A 23 13.01 -7.03 3.93
C SER A 23 14.09 -7.80 3.16
N ARG A 24 13.87 -9.09 2.90
CA ARG A 24 14.78 -9.99 2.18
C ARG A 24 14.18 -10.55 0.90
N ALA A 25 13.04 -10.06 0.44
CA ALA A 25 12.44 -10.49 -0.82
C ALA A 25 13.42 -10.24 -1.98
N ARG A 26 13.70 -11.30 -2.77
CA ARG A 26 14.66 -11.28 -3.89
C ARG A 26 14.13 -11.96 -5.15
N SER A 27 12.96 -12.59 -5.07
CA SER A 27 12.31 -13.22 -6.20
C SER A 27 10.95 -12.59 -6.48
N ALA A 28 10.47 -12.68 -7.72
CA ALA A 28 9.12 -12.20 -8.08
C ALA A 28 8.02 -12.82 -7.20
N LYS A 29 8.18 -14.08 -6.79
CA LYS A 29 7.24 -14.75 -5.87
C LYS A 29 7.25 -14.13 -4.47
N GLU A 30 8.42 -13.83 -3.94
CA GLU A 30 8.55 -13.18 -2.63
C GLU A 30 8.06 -11.72 -2.69
N CYS A 31 8.34 -10.99 -3.76
CA CYS A 31 7.86 -9.63 -3.96
C CYS A 31 6.34 -9.59 -4.08
N ALA A 32 5.74 -10.52 -4.83
CA ALA A 32 4.29 -10.65 -4.92
C ALA A 32 3.65 -11.02 -3.57
N ALA A 33 4.30 -11.90 -2.79
CA ALA A 33 3.83 -12.22 -1.44
C ALA A 33 3.88 -11.00 -0.51
N ALA A 34 4.95 -10.20 -0.62
CA ALA A 34 5.11 -8.96 0.13
C ALA A 34 4.02 -7.95 -0.23
N ALA A 35 3.82 -7.70 -1.53
CA ALA A 35 2.82 -6.78 -2.05
C ALA A 35 1.40 -7.17 -1.63
N ALA A 36 1.05 -8.46 -1.75
CA ALA A 36 -0.24 -8.98 -1.33
C ALA A 36 -0.47 -8.81 0.19
N GLU A 37 0.56 -9.04 1.02
CA GLU A 37 0.45 -8.82 2.46
C GLU A 37 0.25 -7.33 2.79
N ILE A 38 0.99 -6.44 2.13
CA ILE A 38 0.85 -4.99 2.30
C ILE A 38 -0.56 -4.52 1.89
N ALA A 39 -1.05 -4.93 0.71
CA ALA A 39 -2.38 -4.58 0.24
C ALA A 39 -3.47 -5.07 1.21
N SER A 40 -3.35 -6.31 1.68
CA SER A 40 -4.27 -6.88 2.68
C SER A 40 -4.24 -6.10 3.99
N PHE A 41 -3.04 -5.75 4.47
CA PHE A 41 -2.85 -4.97 5.68
C PHE A 41 -3.48 -3.57 5.57
N LEU A 42 -3.26 -2.86 4.46
CA LEU A 42 -3.85 -1.54 4.21
C LEU A 42 -5.39 -1.61 4.25
N ARG A 43 -5.99 -2.63 3.62
CA ARG A 43 -7.45 -2.85 3.67
C ARG A 43 -7.99 -3.14 5.07
N GLN A 44 -7.20 -3.77 5.92
CA GLN A 44 -7.60 -4.10 7.29
C GLN A 44 -7.45 -2.92 8.25
N GLN A 45 -6.39 -2.11 8.09
CA GLN A 45 -6.09 -1.00 8.99
C GLN A 45 -6.78 0.31 8.61
N LEU A 46 -7.06 0.50 7.33
CA LEU A 46 -7.66 1.74 6.84
C LEU A 46 -9.18 1.63 6.74
N PRO A 47 -9.93 2.75 6.91
CA PRO A 47 -11.37 2.74 6.76
C PRO A 47 -11.78 2.26 5.36
N ALA A 48 -12.66 1.26 5.27
CA ALA A 48 -13.14 0.72 3.99
C ALA A 48 -13.73 1.80 3.05
N LYS A 49 -14.40 2.80 3.61
CA LYS A 49 -14.92 3.97 2.88
C LYS A 49 -13.84 4.81 2.17
N TRP A 50 -12.56 4.57 2.40
CA TRP A 50 -11.49 5.24 1.66
C TRP A 50 -11.11 4.47 0.39
N LEU A 51 -11.46 3.19 0.32
CA LEU A 51 -11.10 2.27 -0.76
C LEU A 51 -12.30 1.87 -1.62
N VAL A 52 -13.52 2.15 -1.17
CA VAL A 52 -14.75 1.86 -1.93
C VAL A 52 -15.14 3.08 -2.75
N GLU A 53 -15.03 2.95 -4.07
CA GLU A 53 -15.45 3.96 -5.04
C GLU A 53 -16.94 4.33 -4.85
N GLY A 54 -17.27 5.61 -5.02
CA GLY A 54 -18.63 6.12 -4.86
C GLY A 54 -19.02 6.52 -3.43
N THR A 55 -18.10 6.41 -2.47
CA THR A 55 -18.29 6.97 -1.13
C THR A 55 -17.75 8.40 -1.02
N GLU A 56 -18.35 9.23 -0.16
CA GLU A 56 -17.92 10.63 0.04
C GLU A 56 -16.50 10.78 0.59
N ALA A 57 -15.91 9.69 1.09
CA ALA A 57 -14.59 9.67 1.69
C ALA A 57 -13.58 8.85 0.85
N PHE A 58 -13.94 8.49 -0.39
CA PHE A 58 -13.07 7.72 -1.27
C PHE A 58 -11.76 8.47 -1.54
N ASN A 59 -10.64 7.78 -1.38
CA ASN A 59 -9.31 8.32 -1.63
C ASN A 59 -8.72 7.62 -2.86
N PHE A 60 -8.68 8.35 -3.98
CA PHE A 60 -8.18 7.86 -5.27
C PHE A 60 -6.72 7.43 -5.23
N GLU A 61 -5.87 8.18 -4.53
CA GLU A 61 -4.45 7.87 -4.42
C GLU A 61 -4.23 6.58 -3.63
N LEU A 62 -4.94 6.43 -2.51
CA LEU A 62 -4.87 5.23 -1.70
C LEU A 62 -5.43 4.00 -2.44
N ALA A 63 -6.53 4.15 -3.17
CA ALA A 63 -7.07 3.06 -3.99
C ALA A 63 -6.05 2.63 -5.06
N LYS A 64 -5.42 3.60 -5.75
CA LYS A 64 -4.37 3.34 -6.74
C LYS A 64 -3.15 2.64 -6.13
N LEU A 65 -2.74 3.01 -4.90
CA LEU A 65 -1.66 2.33 -4.19
C LEU A 65 -2.01 0.87 -3.92
N VAL A 66 -3.22 0.61 -3.41
CA VAL A 66 -3.67 -0.76 -3.14
C VAL A 66 -3.71 -1.58 -4.43
N ASP A 67 -4.26 -1.03 -5.51
CA ASP A 67 -4.31 -1.70 -6.82
C ASP A 67 -2.90 -1.95 -7.38
N GLY A 68 -1.96 -1.00 -7.17
CA GLY A 68 -0.56 -1.14 -7.57
C GLY A 68 0.14 -2.31 -6.86
N PHE A 69 -0.06 -2.46 -5.55
CA PHE A 69 0.44 -3.64 -4.82
C PHE A 69 -0.20 -4.95 -5.32
N GLU A 70 -1.49 -4.94 -5.66
CA GLU A 70 -2.15 -6.14 -6.17
C GLU A 70 -1.75 -6.54 -7.59
N ALA A 71 -1.27 -5.58 -8.40
CA ALA A 71 -0.76 -5.85 -9.73
C ALA A 71 0.57 -6.64 -9.70
N ILE A 72 1.32 -6.59 -8.60
CA ILE A 72 2.55 -7.37 -8.41
C ILE A 72 2.19 -8.83 -8.14
N THR A 73 2.00 -9.59 -9.22
CA THR A 73 1.69 -11.03 -9.16
C THR A 73 2.89 -11.88 -9.60
N PRO A 74 2.99 -13.16 -9.18
CA PRO A 74 4.11 -14.01 -9.59
C PRO A 74 4.24 -14.19 -11.11
N THR A 75 3.14 -14.00 -11.84
CA THR A 75 3.06 -14.13 -13.30
C THR A 75 3.09 -12.79 -14.03
N ALA A 76 3.13 -11.66 -13.32
CA ALA A 76 3.20 -10.32 -13.93
C ALA A 76 4.54 -10.08 -14.62
N PHE A 77 5.58 -10.85 -14.27
CA PHE A 77 6.95 -10.67 -14.75
C PHE A 77 7.50 -11.96 -15.42
N PRO A 78 6.85 -12.48 -16.48
CA PRO A 78 7.19 -13.79 -17.05
C PRO A 78 8.50 -13.80 -17.86
N SER A 79 9.03 -12.63 -18.22
CA SER A 79 10.16 -12.48 -19.15
C SER A 79 11.14 -11.35 -18.79
N ASP A 80 10.93 -10.69 -17.66
CA ASP A 80 11.61 -9.44 -17.30
C ASP A 80 12.95 -9.66 -16.58
N PRO A 81 13.78 -8.61 -16.43
CA PRO A 81 14.98 -8.67 -15.61
C PRO A 81 14.66 -9.25 -14.23
N PRO A 82 15.60 -10.01 -13.62
CA PRO A 82 15.37 -10.67 -12.34
C PRO A 82 14.93 -9.73 -11.21
N ASP A 83 15.18 -8.42 -11.36
CA ASP A 83 14.93 -7.39 -10.36
C ASP A 83 13.66 -6.57 -10.61
N LEU A 84 12.94 -6.71 -11.73
CA LEU A 84 11.80 -5.81 -12.04
C LEU A 84 10.67 -5.90 -10.99
N ALA A 85 10.39 -7.09 -10.48
CA ALA A 85 9.38 -7.25 -9.42
C ALA A 85 9.80 -6.57 -8.11
N LEU A 86 11.10 -6.49 -7.85
CA LEU A 86 11.65 -5.79 -6.69
C LEU A 86 11.61 -4.27 -6.92
N ASP A 87 11.95 -3.81 -8.12
CA ASP A 87 11.84 -2.40 -8.50
C ASP A 87 10.40 -1.90 -8.37
N GLU A 88 9.42 -2.62 -8.94
CA GLU A 88 8.00 -2.27 -8.82
C GLU A 88 7.54 -2.29 -7.35
N LEU A 89 7.94 -3.29 -6.56
CA LEU A 89 7.63 -3.30 -5.12
C LEU A 89 8.21 -2.08 -4.40
N ASN A 90 9.45 -1.71 -4.71
CA ASN A 90 10.10 -0.54 -4.11
C ASN A 90 9.42 0.77 -4.51
N ASP A 91 8.98 0.89 -5.76
CA ASP A 91 8.25 2.06 -6.26
C ASP A 91 6.88 2.21 -5.57
N GLN A 92 6.15 1.09 -5.40
CA GLN A 92 4.88 1.10 -4.64
C GLN A 92 5.11 1.41 -3.16
N LEU A 93 6.20 0.90 -2.56
CA LEU A 93 6.58 1.21 -1.18
C LEU A 93 6.92 2.69 -1.01
N ALA A 94 7.71 3.27 -1.93
CA ALA A 94 8.02 4.70 -1.90
C ALA A 94 6.75 5.55 -1.99
N SER A 95 5.87 5.22 -2.94
CA SER A 95 4.59 5.91 -3.11
C SER A 95 3.69 5.82 -1.87
N LEU A 96 3.71 4.67 -1.17
CA LEU A 96 3.00 4.51 0.09
C LEU A 96 3.58 5.38 1.21
N LEU A 97 4.91 5.49 1.30
CA LEU A 97 5.57 6.32 2.30
C LEU A 97 5.28 7.81 2.06
N ASP A 98 5.31 8.25 0.80
CA ASP A 98 4.98 9.63 0.40
C ASP A 98 3.52 9.94 0.76
N TRP A 99 2.57 9.06 0.40
CA TRP A 99 1.17 9.23 0.77
C TRP A 99 0.95 9.29 2.28
N VAL A 100 1.66 8.45 3.05
CA VAL A 100 1.60 8.45 4.50
C VAL A 100 2.05 9.79 5.09
N ASP A 101 3.12 10.38 4.54
CA ASP A 101 3.64 11.69 4.97
C ASP A 101 2.65 12.82 4.61
N ASP A 102 2.16 12.84 3.36
CA ASP A 102 1.17 13.81 2.88
C ASP A 102 -0.14 13.75 3.68
N ALA A 103 -0.57 12.54 4.07
CA ALA A 103 -1.75 12.32 4.89
C ALA A 103 -1.53 12.59 6.39
N GLY A 104 -0.30 12.90 6.82
CA GLY A 104 0.05 13.13 8.22
C GLY A 104 -0.10 11.89 9.11
N ILE A 105 0.11 10.70 8.54
CA ILE A 105 -0.03 9.41 9.22
C ILE A 105 1.33 8.99 9.77
N GLN A 106 1.38 8.59 11.05
CA GLN A 106 2.63 8.13 11.65
C GLN A 106 2.81 6.62 11.45
N ILE A 107 3.93 6.21 10.86
CA ILE A 107 4.30 4.79 10.80
C ILE A 107 4.77 4.33 12.19
N VAL A 108 4.12 3.28 12.71
CA VAL A 108 4.44 2.68 14.01
C VAL A 108 4.73 1.18 13.88
N SER A 109 5.18 0.59 14.98
CA SER A 109 5.42 -0.86 15.11
C SER A 109 4.20 -1.58 15.65
#